data_AF-A0A958D8G7-F1
#
_entry.id   AF-A0A958D8G7-F1
#
_cell.length_a   1.000
_cell.length_b   1.000
_cell.length_c   1.000
_cell.angle_alpha   90.00
_cell.angle_beta   90.00
_cell.angle_gamma   90.00
#
_symmetry.space_group_name_H-M   'P 1'
#
loop_
_entity.id
_entity.type
_entity.pdbx_description
1 polymer ?
#
loop_
_entity_poly.entity_id
_entity_poly.type
_entity_poly.pdbx_seq_one_letter_code
_entity_poly.pdbx_strand_id
1 'polypeptide(L)'
;QRADLDVINDGPDKAVQIWNVTGRRPILAAGNSNGDLAMLTFAGGPTLPALRLLVVHDDGEREFEYSAGAEKALDTTQSQGWTAVSIQRDWRQIFPG
;
A
#
# COMPACT_ATOMS: atom_id res chain seq x y z
N GLN A 1 -33.69 -1.10 6.89
CA GLN A 1 -32.35 -0.73 7.39
C GLN A 1 -31.39 -1.78 6.88
N ARG A 2 -30.54 -1.45 5.90
CA ARG A 2 -29.38 -2.30 5.59
C ARG A 2 -28.47 -2.17 6.80
N ALA A 3 -28.16 -3.29 7.46
CA ALA A 3 -27.04 -3.32 8.36
C ALA A 3 -25.83 -2.89 7.53
N ASP A 4 -25.21 -1.77 7.89
CA ASP A 4 -23.86 -1.45 7.46
C ASP A 4 -22.99 -2.57 8.02
N LEU A 5 -22.80 -3.62 7.21
CA LEU A 5 -21.82 -4.65 7.48
C LEU A 5 -20.51 -3.88 7.54
N ASP A 6 -19.88 -3.82 8.71
CA ASP A 6 -18.52 -3.32 8.88
C ASP A 6 -17.64 -4.08 7.88
N VAL A 7 -17.41 -3.48 6.72
CA VAL A 7 -16.58 -4.06 5.68
C VAL A 7 -15.17 -4.00 6.22
N ILE A 8 -14.68 -5.14 6.72
CA ILE A 8 -13.27 -5.31 7.05
C ILE A 8 -12.50 -5.07 5.74
N ASN A 9 -11.85 -3.92 5.65
CA ASN A 9 -11.07 -3.50 4.49
C ASN A 9 -9.60 -3.53 4.86
N ASP A 10 -9.10 -4.70 5.26
CA ASP A 10 -7.70 -4.90 5.58
C ASP A 10 -7.19 -6.24 5.04
N GLY A 11 -5.89 -6.30 4.76
CA GLY A 11 -5.26 -7.51 4.24
C GLY A 11 -5.93 -8.05 2.96
N PRO A 12 -6.20 -9.37 2.88
CA PRO A 12 -6.83 -10.00 1.72
C PRO A 12 -8.17 -9.38 1.31
N ASP A 13 -8.93 -8.85 2.27
CA ASP A 13 -10.26 -8.31 2.01
C ASP A 13 -10.19 -7.02 1.17
N LYS A 14 -9.10 -6.25 1.26
CA LYS A 14 -8.86 -5.09 0.38
C LYS A 14 -8.92 -5.50 -1.10
N ALA A 15 -8.23 -6.57 -1.46
CA ALA A 15 -8.20 -7.04 -2.85
C ALA A 15 -9.58 -7.54 -3.33
N VAL A 16 -10.29 -8.25 -2.46
CA VAL A 16 -11.65 -8.75 -2.74
C VAL A 16 -12.63 -7.58 -2.95
N GLN A 17 -12.57 -6.58 -2.09
CA GLN A 17 -13.45 -5.42 -2.18
C GLN A 17 -13.19 -4.58 -3.43
N ILE A 18 -11.92 -4.39 -3.83
CA ILE A 18 -11.57 -3.70 -5.08
C ILE A 18 -12.23 -4.41 -6.27
N TRP A 19 -12.13 -5.74 -6.35
CA TRP A 19 -12.75 -6.48 -7.44
C TRP A 19 -14.28 -6.39 -7.39
N ASN A 20 -14.89 -6.56 -6.23
CA ASN A 20 -16.34 -6.53 -6.07
C ASN A 20 -16.96 -5.19 -6.49
N VAL A 21 -16.28 -4.07 -6.19
CA VAL A 21 -16.78 -2.73 -6.51
C VAL A 21 -16.45 -2.32 -7.95
N THR A 22 -15.24 -2.62 -8.43
CA THR A 22 -14.75 -2.09 -9.72
C THR A 22 -14.83 -3.07 -10.88
N GLY A 23 -14.90 -4.37 -10.60
CA GLY A 23 -14.81 -5.46 -11.60
C GLY A 23 -13.46 -5.51 -12.33
N ARG A 24 -12.42 -4.83 -11.82
CA ARG A 24 -11.13 -4.66 -12.49
C ARG A 24 -9.97 -4.70 -11.50
N ARG A 25 -8.78 -5.00 -12.02
CA ARG A 25 -7.54 -4.81 -11.27
C ARG A 25 -7.05 -3.36 -11.46
N PRO A 26 -6.60 -2.69 -10.40
CA PRO A 26 -6.11 -1.33 -10.51
C PRO A 26 -4.74 -1.31 -11.21
N ILE A 27 -4.51 -0.32 -12.07
CA ILE A 27 -3.21 -0.08 -12.72
C ILE A 27 -2.21 0.66 -11.83
N LEU A 28 -2.66 1.15 -10.67
CA LEU A 28 -1.88 1.80 -9.64
C LEU A 28 -2.42 1.41 -8.27
N ALA A 29 -1.56 0.97 -7.37
CA ALA A 29 -1.86 0.78 -5.96
C ALA A 29 -0.74 1.35 -5.08
N ALA A 30 -1.13 2.01 -4.01
CA ALA A 30 -0.21 2.58 -3.02
C ALA A 30 -0.61 2.09 -1.62
N GLY A 31 0.37 1.71 -0.81
CA GLY A 31 0.18 1.32 0.59
C GLY A 31 1.38 1.71 1.44
N ASN A 32 1.33 1.41 2.73
CA ASN A 32 2.42 1.70 3.66
C ASN A 32 2.65 0.59 4.71
N SER A 33 1.85 -0.48 4.68
CA SER A 33 1.86 -1.51 5.72
C SER A 33 1.75 -2.94 5.18
N ASN A 34 1.97 -3.93 6.04
CA ASN A 34 1.75 -5.35 5.76
C ASN A 34 0.29 -5.64 5.36
N GLY A 35 -0.67 -4.85 5.86
CA GLY A 35 -2.09 -4.96 5.48
C GLY A 35 -2.38 -4.61 4.02
N ASP A 36 -1.49 -3.84 3.38
CA ASP A 36 -1.64 -3.45 1.97
C ASP A 36 -1.04 -4.46 0.99
N LEU A 37 -0.31 -5.46 1.48
CA LEU A 37 0.43 -6.40 0.65
C LEU A 37 -0.47 -7.14 -0.35
N ALA A 38 -1.67 -7.55 0.10
CA ALA A 38 -2.62 -8.23 -0.76
C ALA A 38 -3.16 -7.31 -1.88
N MET A 39 -3.44 -6.05 -1.57
CA MET A 39 -3.85 -5.05 -2.57
C MET A 39 -2.73 -4.78 -3.57
N LEU A 40 -1.50 -4.55 -3.11
CA LEU A 40 -0.34 -4.29 -3.97
C LEU A 40 -0.04 -5.49 -4.88
N THR A 41 -0.15 -6.70 -4.35
CA THR A 41 0.00 -7.95 -5.12
C THR A 41 -1.16 -8.14 -6.11
N PHE A 42 -2.38 -7.75 -5.74
CA PHE A 42 -3.54 -7.88 -6.61
C PHE A 42 -3.49 -6.94 -7.82
N ALA A 43 -2.96 -5.73 -7.62
CA ALA A 43 -2.86 -4.70 -8.66
C ALA A 43 -2.07 -5.15 -9.89
N GLY A 44 -0.94 -5.83 -9.69
CA GLY A 44 -0.03 -6.20 -10.79
C GLY A 44 0.51 -7.62 -10.69
N GLY A 45 0.99 -8.16 -11.80
CA GLY A 45 1.57 -9.50 -11.89
C GLY A 45 2.42 -9.68 -13.15
N PRO A 46 2.97 -10.88 -13.40
CA PRO A 46 3.87 -11.13 -14.52
C PRO A 46 3.32 -10.73 -15.89
N THR A 47 2.00 -10.80 -16.07
CA THR A 47 1.31 -10.48 -17.32
C THR A 47 0.46 -9.20 -17.24
N LEU A 48 0.51 -8.49 -16.10
CA LEU A 48 -0.29 -7.29 -15.87
C LEU A 48 0.58 -6.20 -15.21
N PRO A 49 1.13 -5.26 -15.99
CA PRO A 49 1.90 -4.16 -15.43
C PRO A 49 1.00 -3.23 -14.61
N ALA A 50 1.45 -2.87 -13.42
CA ALA A 50 0.83 -1.87 -12.55
C ALA A 50 1.90 -1.15 -11.75
N LEU A 51 1.67 0.14 -11.46
CA LEU A 51 2.50 0.89 -10.52
C LEU A 51 2.15 0.46 -9.09
N ARG A 52 3.12 -0.14 -8.40
CA ARG A 52 2.97 -0.60 -7.01
C ARG A 52 3.91 0.22 -6.16
N LEU A 53 3.34 1.00 -5.25
CA LEU A 53 4.07 1.97 -4.43
C LEU A 53 3.93 1.62 -2.95
N LEU A 54 5.05 1.57 -2.24
CA LEU A 54 5.08 1.49 -0.78
C LEU A 54 5.67 2.79 -0.22
N VAL A 55 4.92 3.50 0.60
CA VAL A 55 5.43 4.64 1.37
C VAL A 55 6.16 4.10 2.60
N VAL A 56 7.39 4.54 2.80
CA VAL A 56 8.26 4.15 3.91
C VAL A 56 8.36 5.33 4.88
N HIS A 57 7.84 5.13 6.09
CA HIS A 57 7.92 6.10 7.18
C HIS A 57 9.30 6.02 7.86
N ASP A 58 10.29 6.68 7.26
CA ASP A 58 11.69 6.71 7.68
C ASP A 58 12.16 8.10 8.16
N ASP A 59 11.22 8.95 8.60
CA ASP A 59 11.50 10.34 8.96
C ASP A 59 11.07 10.69 10.39
N GLY A 60 11.94 10.39 11.35
CA GLY A 60 11.70 10.70 12.77
C GLY A 60 11.80 12.19 13.12
N GLU A 61 12.27 13.06 12.22
CA GLU A 61 12.41 14.50 12.50
C GLU A 61 11.15 15.27 12.11
N ARG A 62 10.59 14.98 10.92
CA ARG A 62 9.47 15.72 10.36
C ARG A 62 8.14 14.98 10.54
N GLU A 63 8.14 13.68 10.84
CA GLU A 63 6.96 12.85 11.04
C GLU A 63 7.22 11.70 12.04
N PHE A 64 7.26 10.46 11.56
CA PHE A 64 7.54 9.25 12.34
C PHE A 64 8.57 8.37 11.62
N GLU A 65 9.36 7.65 12.40
CA GLU A 65 10.21 6.57 11.93
C GLU A 65 9.71 5.24 12.50
N TYR A 66 9.17 4.37 11.65
CA TYR A 66 8.76 3.03 12.06
C TYR A 66 8.75 2.04 10.89
N SER A 67 9.16 0.82 11.20
CA SER A 67 8.99 -0.35 10.32
C SER A 67 7.98 -1.37 10.87
N ALA A 68 7.58 -1.21 12.14
CA ALA A 68 6.68 -2.14 12.82
C ALA A 68 5.34 -2.25 12.07
N GLY A 69 5.00 -3.44 11.62
CA GLY A 69 3.78 -3.68 10.84
C GLY A 69 3.92 -3.39 9.33
N ALA A 70 5.10 -3.06 8.83
CA ALA A 70 5.40 -2.86 7.41
C ALA A 70 6.55 -3.74 6.89
N GLU A 71 7.17 -4.56 7.74
CA GLU A 71 8.38 -5.34 7.45
C GLU A 71 8.21 -6.25 6.23
N LYS A 72 7.10 -7.01 6.17
CA LYS A 72 6.82 -7.91 5.04
C LYS A 72 6.55 -7.15 3.76
N ALA A 73 5.85 -6.01 3.87
CA ALA A 73 5.59 -5.16 2.71
C ALA A 73 6.89 -4.55 2.17
N LEU A 74 7.80 -4.14 3.05
CA LEU A 74 9.12 -3.62 2.69
C LEU A 74 9.98 -4.70 2.02
N ASP A 75 10.09 -5.88 2.63
CA ASP A 75 10.83 -7.02 2.06
C ASP A 75 10.27 -7.44 0.70
N THR A 76 8.94 -7.46 0.57
CA THR A 76 8.29 -7.80 -0.71
C THR A 76 8.54 -6.72 -1.76
N THR A 77 8.45 -5.45 -1.37
CA THR A 77 8.70 -4.32 -2.27
C THR A 77 10.12 -4.38 -2.83
N GLN A 78 11.11 -4.64 -1.98
CA GLN A 78 12.51 -4.80 -2.41
C GLN A 78 12.70 -6.02 -3.31
N SER A 79 12.20 -7.20 -2.90
CA SER A 79 12.39 -8.44 -3.66
C SER A 79 11.66 -8.46 -5.00
N GLN A 80 10.53 -7.78 -5.12
CA GLN A 80 9.72 -7.71 -6.34
C GLN A 80 10.02 -6.46 -7.19
N GLY A 81 10.95 -5.60 -6.76
CA GLY A 81 11.31 -4.37 -7.47
C GLY A 81 10.15 -3.36 -7.58
N TRP A 82 9.27 -3.31 -6.57
CA TRP A 82 8.23 -2.30 -6.50
C TRP A 82 8.82 -0.95 -6.08
N THR A 83 8.09 0.14 -6.33
CA THR A 83 8.56 1.48 -5.97
C THR A 83 8.42 1.69 -4.46
N ALA A 84 9.55 1.89 -3.77
CA ALA A 84 9.56 2.36 -2.39
C ALA A 84 9.77 3.88 -2.39
N VAL A 85 8.94 4.62 -1.65
CA VAL A 85 9.04 6.08 -1.49
C VAL A 85 9.43 6.37 -0.05
N SER A 86 10.60 6.94 0.15
CA SER A 86 11.12 7.38 1.45
C SER A 86 10.55 8.75 1.78
N ILE A 87 9.86 8.88 2.91
CA ILE A 87 9.39 10.19 3.39
C ILE A 87 10.60 11.11 3.63
N GLN A 88 11.66 10.58 4.23
CA GLN A 88 12.85 11.36 4.54
C GLN A 88 13.52 11.95 3.28
N ARG A 89 13.70 11.13 2.24
CA ARG A 89 14.50 11.51 1.07
C ARG A 89 13.69 12.12 -0.07
N ASP A 90 12.48 11.63 -0.29
CA ASP A 90 11.73 11.93 -1.51
C ASP A 90 10.73 13.08 -1.31
N TRP A 91 10.35 13.37 -0.06
CA TRP A 91 9.35 14.41 0.22
C TRP A 91 10.01 15.71 0.67
N ARG A 92 9.73 16.78 -0.08
CA ARG A 92 10.17 18.13 0.26
C ARG A 92 9.38 18.71 1.46
N GLN A 93 8.11 18.33 1.59
CA GLN A 93 7.18 18.81 2.62
C GLN A 93 6.23 17.68 2.97
N ILE A 94 5.96 17.48 4.27
CA ILE A 94 5.05 16.42 4.77
C ILE A 94 3.66 16.98 5.05
N PHE A 95 3.58 17.99 5.90
CA PHE A 95 2.31 18.61 6.29
C PHE A 95 2.10 19.94 5.56
N PRO A 96 0.86 20.29 5.17
CA PRO A 96 0.55 21.64 4.72
C PRO A 96 0.85 22.63 5.85
N GLY A 97 1.37 23.81 5.49
CA GLY A 97 1.57 24.92 6.41
C GLY A 97 0.29 25.70 6.68
#